data_AF-A0A814PCW8-F1
#
_entry.id   AF-A0A814PCW8-F1
#
_cell.length_a   1.000
_cell.length_b   1.000
_cell.length_c   1.000
_cell.angle_alpha   90.00
_cell.angle_beta   90.00
_cell.angle_gamma   90.00
#
_symmetry.space_group_name_H-M   'P 1'
#
loop_
_entity.id
_entity.type
_entity.pdbx_description
1 polymer ?
#
loop_
_entity_poly.entity_id
_entity_poly.type
_entity_poly.pdbx_seq_one_letter_code
_entity_poly.pdbx_strand_id
1 'polypeptide(L)'
;NNSYWIYRLNRLLSSCQSKNGENLFSSSMTLNSTMKKLFDSKQYKEALNLFDQNFKISTDSTIDMAIKACTISKDYKRGIRIQQRLSSQSRNNSYIQAALLCFYLESKDIDNAMHLFSSITNKSNYMYTVMFKGLITNKMAEKVLDLFDEMKIEPDHFTLSTLFNACAVLNNNRAMKIGKKLLAEMPENYRNDNITSTAAIDMLMKFGDVESAERIFRSMKTKNIITYGAM
;
A
#
# COMPACT_ATOMS: atom_id res chain seq x y z
N ASN A 1 35.51 -5.18 7.80
CA ASN A 1 34.89 -5.26 6.45
C ASN A 1 33.99 -4.09 6.04
N ASN A 2 33.35 -3.34 6.93
CA ASN A 2 32.57 -2.14 6.54
C ASN A 2 33.43 -0.92 6.15
N SER A 3 34.62 -0.78 6.72
CA SER A 3 35.53 0.35 6.50
C SER A 3 36.14 0.37 5.08
N TYR A 4 36.38 -0.79 4.47
CA TYR A 4 36.94 -0.88 3.11
C TYR A 4 35.92 -0.46 2.04
N TRP A 5 34.64 -0.81 2.22
CA TRP A 5 33.57 -0.41 1.30
C TRP A 5 33.21 1.06 1.44
N ILE A 6 33.13 1.59 2.66
CA ILE A 6 32.93 3.03 2.89
C ILE A 6 34.10 3.84 2.30
N TYR A 7 35.34 3.35 2.43
CA TYR A 7 36.50 4.00 1.81
C TYR A 7 36.44 3.94 0.28
N ARG A 8 35.98 2.82 -0.32
CA ARG A 8 35.82 2.70 -1.78
C ARG A 8 34.66 3.55 -2.30
N LEU A 9 33.57 3.68 -1.55
CA LEU A 9 32.40 4.51 -1.87
C LEU A 9 32.75 6.00 -1.74
N ASN A 10 33.49 6.39 -0.69
CA ASN A 10 34.01 7.75 -0.53
C ASN A 10 35.11 8.09 -1.53
N ARG A 11 35.94 7.12 -1.95
CA ARG A 11 36.95 7.31 -3.01
C ARG A 11 36.31 7.40 -4.40
N LEU A 12 35.20 6.69 -4.64
CA LEU A 12 34.38 6.86 -5.83
C LEU A 12 33.71 8.25 -5.82
N LEU A 13 33.04 8.62 -4.71
CA LEU A 13 32.43 9.94 -4.54
C LEU A 13 33.43 11.10 -4.67
N SER A 14 34.65 10.98 -4.10
CA SER A 14 35.67 12.03 -4.16
C SER A 14 36.44 12.07 -5.48
N SER A 15 36.68 10.92 -6.13
CA SER A 15 37.22 10.91 -7.51
C SER A 15 36.24 11.51 -8.52
N CYS A 16 34.93 11.37 -8.27
CA CYS A 16 33.84 11.89 -9.08
C CYS A 16 33.54 13.39 -8.88
N GLN A 17 33.97 13.99 -7.77
CA GLN A 17 33.84 15.45 -7.55
C GLN A 17 34.94 16.26 -8.26
N SER A 18 36.02 15.64 -8.72
CA SER A 18 37.20 16.37 -9.25
C SER A 18 37.25 16.56 -10.77
N LYS A 19 36.30 16.01 -11.53
CA LYS A 19 36.28 16.16 -13.00
C LYS A 19 34.91 16.63 -13.49
N ASN A 20 34.84 17.94 -13.71
CA ASN A 20 33.95 18.65 -14.64
C ASN A 20 32.49 18.20 -14.68
N GLY A 21 31.62 18.90 -13.92
CA GLY A 21 30.41 19.58 -14.40
C GLY A 21 29.33 18.89 -15.26
N GLU A 22 29.49 17.64 -15.71
CA GLU A 22 28.59 16.99 -16.65
C GLU A 22 28.00 15.70 -16.05
N ASN A 23 26.69 15.77 -15.76
CA ASN A 23 25.72 14.69 -15.61
C ASN A 23 26.25 13.30 -15.23
N LEU A 24 26.44 13.08 -13.92
CA LEU A 24 26.78 11.79 -13.29
C LEU A 24 25.70 10.68 -13.46
N PHE A 25 24.51 11.01 -13.99
CA PHE A 25 23.47 10.06 -14.34
C PHE A 25 22.98 10.34 -15.75
N SER A 26 23.74 9.91 -16.76
CA SER A 26 23.32 10.03 -18.16
C SER A 26 22.11 9.14 -18.53
N SER A 27 21.72 8.20 -17.66
CA SER A 27 20.58 7.32 -17.91
C SER A 27 19.69 7.12 -16.68
N SER A 28 18.38 6.98 -16.91
CA SER A 28 17.40 6.61 -15.90
C SER A 28 17.64 5.21 -15.30
N MET A 29 18.30 4.31 -16.04
CA MET A 29 18.66 2.97 -15.59
C MET A 29 19.76 2.96 -14.51
N THR A 30 20.80 3.79 -14.67
CA THR A 30 21.85 3.92 -13.65
C THR A 30 21.31 4.56 -12.38
N LEU A 31 20.40 5.52 -12.49
CA LEU A 31 19.69 6.09 -11.35
C LEU A 31 18.84 5.03 -10.63
N ASN A 32 18.05 4.24 -11.35
CA ASN A 32 17.19 3.22 -10.75
C ASN A 32 18.00 2.13 -10.00
N SER A 33 19.06 1.61 -10.61
CA SER A 33 19.90 0.59 -9.98
C SER A 33 20.65 1.10 -8.75
N THR A 34 21.11 2.35 -8.74
CA THR A 34 21.78 2.96 -7.58
C THR A 34 20.79 3.26 -6.46
N MET A 35 19.62 3.82 -6.78
CA MET A 35 18.51 4.01 -5.83
C MET A 35 18.13 2.70 -5.15
N LYS A 36 17.97 1.62 -5.93
CA LYS A 36 17.64 0.29 -5.40
C LYS A 36 18.72 -0.20 -4.43
N LYS A 37 19.99 -0.10 -4.80
CA LYS A 37 21.11 -0.49 -3.91
C LYS A 37 21.10 0.29 -2.59
N LEU A 38 20.88 1.61 -2.63
CA LEU A 38 20.82 2.44 -1.43
C LEU A 38 19.58 2.15 -0.57
N PHE A 39 18.47 1.80 -1.22
CA PHE A 39 17.25 1.37 -0.53
C PHE A 39 17.48 0.05 0.21
N ASP A 40 18.10 -0.93 -0.47
CA ASP A 40 18.42 -2.25 0.09
C ASP A 40 19.47 -2.14 1.23
N SER A 41 20.41 -1.20 1.13
CA SER A 41 21.38 -0.90 2.19
C SER A 41 20.82 -0.05 3.34
N LYS A 42 19.52 0.29 3.31
CA LYS A 42 18.82 1.14 4.30
C LYS A 42 19.36 2.56 4.41
N GLN A 43 20.08 3.05 3.40
CA GLN A 43 20.59 4.42 3.32
C GLN A 43 19.53 5.38 2.76
N TYR A 44 18.37 5.45 3.42
CA TYR A 44 17.20 6.18 2.90
C TYR A 44 17.46 7.67 2.67
N LYS A 45 18.20 8.34 3.56
CA LYS A 45 18.50 9.78 3.41
C LYS A 45 19.37 10.06 2.18
N GLU A 46 20.36 9.21 1.92
CA GLU A 46 21.23 9.32 0.75
C GLU A 46 20.45 9.03 -0.54
N ALA A 47 19.62 7.97 -0.55
CA ALA A 47 18.72 7.68 -1.66
C ALA A 47 17.82 8.87 -1.99
N LEU A 48 17.22 9.51 -0.98
CA LEU A 48 16.37 10.68 -1.17
C LEU A 48 17.14 11.89 -1.69
N ASN A 49 18.35 12.16 -1.20
CA ASN A 49 19.17 13.26 -1.71
C ASN A 49 19.55 13.03 -3.18
N LEU A 50 19.87 11.79 -3.55
CA LEU A 50 20.21 11.40 -4.91
C LEU A 50 19.00 11.55 -5.84
N PHE A 51 17.81 11.14 -5.37
CA PHE A 51 16.54 11.35 -6.07
C PHE A 51 16.23 12.85 -6.28
N ASP A 52 16.38 13.67 -5.24
CA ASP A 52 16.13 15.12 -5.30
C ASP A 52 16.99 15.81 -6.37
N GLN A 53 18.26 15.41 -6.50
CA GLN A 53 19.18 15.94 -7.51
C GLN A 53 18.83 15.49 -8.94
N ASN A 54 18.21 14.32 -9.09
CA ASN A 54 17.99 13.67 -10.39
C ASN A 54 16.51 13.49 -10.73
N PHE A 55 15.63 14.29 -10.14
CA PHE A 55 14.17 14.16 -10.28
C PHE A 55 13.69 14.15 -11.75
N LYS A 56 14.34 14.92 -12.63
CA LYS A 56 13.95 15.03 -14.05
C LYS A 56 14.05 13.71 -14.81
N ILE A 57 15.05 12.88 -14.49
CA ILE A 57 15.30 11.58 -15.16
C ILE A 57 14.69 10.40 -14.38
N SER A 58 13.97 10.69 -13.29
CA SER A 58 13.32 9.66 -12.46
C SER A 58 12.23 8.91 -13.22
N THR A 59 12.18 7.60 -13.01
CA THR A 59 11.13 6.68 -13.46
C THR A 59 10.11 6.43 -12.34
N ASP A 60 8.95 5.88 -12.68
CA ASP A 60 7.91 5.47 -11.72
C ASP A 60 8.46 4.57 -10.60
N SER A 61 9.39 3.67 -10.93
CA SER A 61 10.06 2.80 -9.96
C SER A 61 10.97 3.58 -9.00
N THR A 62 11.70 4.59 -9.49
CA THR A 62 12.53 5.44 -8.61
C THR A 62 11.68 6.35 -7.72
N ILE A 63 10.54 6.82 -8.23
CA ILE A 63 9.58 7.64 -7.48
C ILE A 63 8.97 6.79 -6.35
N ASP A 64 8.52 5.57 -6.65
CA ASP A 64 8.00 4.64 -5.63
C ASP A 64 9.03 4.30 -4.55
N MET A 65 10.28 4.03 -4.92
CA MET A 65 11.36 3.83 -3.94
C MET A 65 11.61 5.08 -3.08
N ALA A 66 11.55 6.28 -3.66
CA ALA A 66 11.71 7.53 -2.92
C ALA A 66 10.52 7.76 -1.96
N ILE A 67 9.29 7.51 -2.39
CA ILE A 67 8.11 7.61 -1.52
C ILE A 67 8.23 6.61 -0.36
N LYS A 68 8.53 5.33 -0.65
CA LYS A 68 8.75 4.30 0.39
C LYS A 68 9.88 4.67 1.35
N ALA A 69 10.96 5.26 0.85
CA ALA A 69 12.06 5.73 1.68
C ALA A 69 11.61 6.87 2.61
N CYS A 70 10.75 7.79 2.14
CA CYS A 70 10.14 8.82 2.98
C CYS A 70 9.28 8.20 4.08
N THR A 71 8.47 7.19 3.76
CA THR A 71 7.62 6.50 4.74
C THR A 71 8.44 5.81 5.83
N ILE A 72 9.45 5.02 5.43
CA ILE A 72 10.32 4.29 6.38
C ILE A 72 11.15 5.25 7.24
N SER A 73 11.68 6.32 6.65
CA SER A 73 12.45 7.34 7.37
C SER A 73 11.60 8.34 8.16
N LYS A 74 10.27 8.26 8.04
CA LYS A 74 9.29 9.20 8.62
C LYS A 74 9.54 10.66 8.21
N ASP A 75 10.12 10.89 7.03
CA ASP A 75 10.36 12.24 6.49
C ASP A 75 9.13 12.75 5.73
N TYR A 76 8.11 13.11 6.50
CA TYR A 76 6.83 13.55 5.95
C TYR A 76 6.95 14.83 5.10
N LYS A 77 7.84 15.76 5.49
CA LYS A 77 8.08 17.01 4.75
C LYS A 77 8.63 16.73 3.35
N ARG A 78 9.55 15.76 3.22
CA ARG A 78 10.05 15.36 1.90
C ARG A 78 8.96 14.68 1.08
N GLY A 79 8.15 13.80 1.66
CA GLY A 79 7.04 13.15 0.95
C GLY A 79 6.08 14.15 0.30
N ILE A 80 5.66 15.20 1.03
CA ILE A 80 4.82 16.28 0.48
C ILE A 80 5.52 16.99 -0.69
N ARG A 81 6.81 17.32 -0.53
CA ARG A 81 7.57 18.01 -1.60
C ARG A 81 7.65 17.14 -2.86
N ILE A 82 7.82 15.83 -2.72
CA ILE A 82 7.82 14.89 -3.84
C ILE A 82 6.45 14.94 -4.54
N GLN A 83 5.35 14.85 -3.80
CA GLN A 83 4.01 14.96 -4.38
C GLN A 83 3.78 16.27 -5.12
N GLN A 84 4.11 17.41 -4.51
CA GLN A 84 3.95 18.72 -5.15
C GLN A 84 4.71 18.80 -6.48
N ARG A 85 5.93 18.25 -6.52
CA ARG A 85 6.71 18.14 -7.77
C ARG A 85 6.06 17.22 -8.79
N LEU A 86 5.52 16.07 -8.38
CA LEU A 86 4.82 15.15 -9.28
C LEU A 86 3.58 15.81 -9.90
N SER A 87 2.80 16.54 -9.10
CA SER A 87 1.63 17.29 -9.57
C SER A 87 2.03 18.39 -10.56
N SER A 88 3.14 19.11 -10.32
CA SER A 88 3.62 20.16 -11.23
C SER A 88 4.07 19.65 -12.61
N GLN A 89 4.46 18.39 -12.70
CA GLN A 89 4.91 17.75 -13.95
C GLN A 89 3.83 16.89 -14.61
N SER A 90 2.59 16.93 -14.11
CA SER A 90 1.48 16.09 -14.56
C SER A 90 1.80 14.59 -14.54
N ARG A 91 2.72 14.14 -13.66
CA ARG A 91 3.13 12.74 -13.50
C ARG A 91 2.21 12.03 -12.52
N ASN A 92 1.00 11.74 -12.97
CA ASN A 92 -0.06 11.09 -12.18
C ASN A 92 -0.44 9.74 -12.80
N ASN A 93 0.38 8.71 -12.55
CA ASN A 93 0.02 7.33 -12.85
C ASN A 93 -0.67 6.69 -11.64
N SER A 94 -1.61 5.76 -11.90
CA SER A 94 -2.29 4.92 -10.90
C SER A 94 -1.32 4.28 -9.90
N TYR A 95 -0.15 3.81 -10.36
CA TYR A 95 0.86 3.21 -9.49
C TYR A 95 1.43 4.21 -8.47
N ILE A 96 1.82 5.40 -8.93
CA ILE A 96 2.36 6.48 -8.08
C ILE A 96 1.28 6.99 -7.11
N GLN A 97 0.05 7.14 -7.59
CA GLN A 97 -1.08 7.53 -6.74
C GLN A 97 -1.30 6.52 -5.61
N ALA A 98 -1.27 5.22 -5.90
CA ALA A 98 -1.37 4.19 -4.87
C ALA A 98 -0.20 4.24 -3.86
N ALA A 99 1.03 4.47 -4.33
CA ALA A 99 2.19 4.65 -3.45
C ALA A 99 2.05 5.88 -2.52
N LEU A 100 1.52 7.00 -3.04
CA LEU A 100 1.24 8.20 -2.25
C LEU A 100 0.11 7.96 -1.23
N LEU A 101 -0.94 7.21 -1.58
CA LEU A 101 -1.98 6.81 -0.63
C LEU A 101 -1.38 6.01 0.53
N CYS A 102 -0.54 5.00 0.25
CA CYS A 102 0.17 4.25 1.28
C CYS A 102 1.01 5.18 2.17
N PHE A 103 1.76 6.11 1.57
CA PHE A 103 2.57 7.08 2.31
C PHE A 103 1.75 7.92 3.28
N TYR A 104 0.61 8.47 2.84
CA TYR A 104 -0.25 9.28 3.71
C TYR A 104 -0.89 8.46 4.83
N LEU A 105 -1.39 7.26 4.51
CA LEU A 105 -2.02 6.36 5.48
C LEU A 105 -1.01 5.89 6.55
N GLU A 106 0.22 5.56 6.17
CA GLU A 106 1.30 5.19 7.10
C GLU A 106 1.82 6.39 7.90
N SER A 107 1.74 7.59 7.34
CA SER A 107 2.07 8.85 8.03
C SER A 107 0.93 9.36 8.93
N LYS A 108 -0.18 8.62 9.03
CA LYS A 108 -1.41 8.98 9.79
C LYS A 108 -2.10 10.26 9.32
N ASP A 109 -1.84 10.67 8.09
CA ASP A 109 -2.45 11.85 7.48
C ASP A 109 -3.63 11.42 6.61
N ILE A 110 -4.74 11.11 7.29
CA ILE A 110 -5.92 10.54 6.65
C ILE A 110 -6.63 11.56 5.77
N ASP A 111 -6.58 12.84 6.14
CA ASP A 111 -7.26 13.89 5.39
C ASP A 111 -6.65 14.06 3.99
N ASN A 112 -5.31 14.09 3.89
CA ASN A 112 -4.66 14.12 2.57
C ASN A 112 -4.82 12.79 1.82
N ALA A 113 -4.84 11.64 2.51
CA ALA A 113 -5.14 10.36 1.86
C ALA A 113 -6.53 10.36 1.21
N MET A 114 -7.55 10.81 1.94
CA MET A 114 -8.93 10.91 1.45
C MET A 114 -9.07 11.94 0.32
N HIS A 115 -8.43 13.11 0.46
CA HIS A 115 -8.40 14.12 -0.59
C HIS A 115 -7.76 13.59 -1.87
N LEU A 116 -6.58 12.97 -1.77
CA LEU A 116 -5.92 12.34 -2.91
C LEU A 116 -6.81 11.26 -3.53
N PHE A 117 -7.37 10.36 -2.71
CA PHE A 117 -8.25 9.30 -3.20
C PHE A 117 -9.47 9.84 -3.94
N SER A 118 -10.14 10.87 -3.39
CA SER A 118 -11.30 11.51 -4.02
C SER A 118 -10.96 12.08 -5.40
N SER A 119 -9.76 12.63 -5.58
CA SER A 119 -9.30 13.23 -6.84
C SER A 119 -9.00 12.21 -7.95
N ILE A 120 -8.84 10.93 -7.62
CA ILE A 120 -8.57 9.87 -8.60
C ILE A 120 -9.87 9.50 -9.32
N THR A 121 -9.93 9.69 -10.63
CA THR A 121 -11.12 9.39 -11.43
C THR A 121 -11.35 7.89 -11.64
N ASN A 122 -10.30 7.14 -11.98
CA ASN A 122 -10.36 5.70 -12.25
C ASN A 122 -9.67 4.90 -11.13
N LYS A 123 -10.42 4.66 -10.05
CA LYS A 123 -9.95 3.94 -8.87
C LYS A 123 -9.97 2.43 -9.14
N SER A 124 -8.87 1.74 -8.84
CA SER A 124 -8.77 0.27 -8.97
C SER A 124 -9.09 -0.44 -7.64
N ASN A 125 -9.40 -1.74 -7.70
CA ASN A 125 -9.56 -2.59 -6.50
C ASN A 125 -8.34 -2.53 -5.56
N TYR A 126 -7.14 -2.43 -6.15
CA TYR A 126 -5.91 -2.25 -5.37
C TYR A 126 -5.93 -0.95 -4.54
N MET A 127 -6.36 0.18 -5.11
CA MET A 127 -6.45 1.45 -4.38
C MET A 127 -7.50 1.42 -3.26
N TYR A 128 -8.68 0.82 -3.51
CA TYR A 128 -9.67 0.59 -2.45
C TYR A 128 -9.10 -0.29 -1.34
N THR A 129 -8.43 -1.39 -1.69
CA THR A 129 -7.77 -2.27 -0.71
C THR A 129 -6.72 -1.52 0.12
N VAL A 130 -5.91 -0.66 -0.50
CA VAL A 130 -4.93 0.20 0.19
C VAL A 130 -5.64 1.12 1.19
N MET A 131 -6.68 1.84 0.74
CA MET A 131 -7.47 2.72 1.60
C MET A 131 -8.11 1.97 2.76
N PHE A 132 -8.77 0.85 2.50
CA PHE A 132 -9.44 0.06 3.52
C PHE A 132 -8.45 -0.45 4.57
N LYS A 133 -7.33 -1.04 4.16
CA LYS A 133 -6.28 -1.48 5.09
C LYS A 133 -5.74 -0.33 5.92
N GLY A 134 -5.44 0.82 5.30
CA GLY A 134 -4.93 1.98 6.00
C GLY A 134 -5.94 2.60 6.96
N LEU A 135 -7.23 2.62 6.63
CA LEU A 135 -8.29 3.10 7.53
C LEU A 135 -8.47 2.17 8.72
N ILE A 136 -8.43 0.84 8.52
CA ILE A 136 -8.48 -0.15 9.61
C ILE A 136 -7.29 0.04 10.56
N THR A 137 -6.06 0.14 10.05
CA THR A 137 -4.86 0.32 10.90
C THR A 137 -4.86 1.65 11.64
N ASN A 138 -5.49 2.68 11.09
CA ASN A 138 -5.69 3.98 11.73
C ASN A 138 -6.98 4.05 12.59
N LYS A 139 -7.62 2.91 12.90
CA LYS A 139 -8.81 2.80 13.76
C LYS A 139 -10.03 3.58 13.24
N MET A 140 -10.14 3.74 11.93
CA MET A 140 -11.26 4.42 11.26
C MET A 140 -12.09 3.42 10.44
N ALA A 141 -12.38 2.24 11.00
CA ALA A 141 -13.05 1.17 10.27
C ALA A 141 -14.45 1.57 9.76
N GLU A 142 -15.18 2.50 10.40
CA GLU A 142 -16.47 2.99 9.89
C GLU A 142 -16.33 3.66 8.52
N LYS A 143 -15.25 4.43 8.31
CA LYS A 143 -14.97 5.07 7.01
C LYS A 143 -14.73 4.04 5.90
N VAL A 144 -14.38 2.80 6.23
CA VAL A 144 -14.27 1.72 5.24
C VAL A 144 -15.63 1.38 4.67
N LEU A 145 -16.67 1.32 5.51
CA LEU A 145 -18.03 1.04 5.07
C LEU A 145 -18.58 2.21 4.24
N ASP A 146 -18.31 3.45 4.66
CA ASP A 146 -18.69 4.64 3.89
C ASP A 146 -18.04 4.65 2.49
N LEU A 147 -16.74 4.33 2.44
CA LEU A 147 -16.00 4.27 1.17
C LEU A 147 -16.39 3.07 0.31
N PHE A 148 -16.85 1.98 0.93
CA PHE A 148 -17.44 0.84 0.23
C PHE A 148 -18.79 1.19 -0.40
N ASP A 149 -19.62 1.99 0.27
CA ASP A 149 -20.90 2.47 -0.28
C ASP A 149 -20.69 3.34 -1.53
N GLU A 150 -19.54 4.01 -1.65
CA GLU A 150 -19.14 4.78 -2.85
C GLU A 150 -18.51 3.94 -3.97
N MET A 151 -18.16 2.68 -3.70
CA MET A 151 -17.44 1.81 -4.62
C MET A 151 -18.34 1.37 -5.78
N LYS A 152 -17.97 1.73 -7.02
CA LYS A 152 -18.73 1.43 -8.24
C LYS A 152 -18.24 0.23 -9.05
N ILE A 153 -17.23 -0.47 -8.53
CA ILE A 153 -16.63 -1.63 -9.18
C ILE A 153 -16.82 -2.86 -8.28
N GLU A 154 -16.80 -4.05 -8.87
CA GLU A 154 -16.94 -5.28 -8.11
C GLU A 154 -15.66 -5.56 -7.29
N PRO A 155 -15.77 -5.77 -5.97
CA PRO A 155 -14.64 -6.12 -5.13
C PRO A 155 -13.98 -7.43 -5.58
N ASP A 156 -12.66 -7.42 -5.73
CA ASP A 156 -11.91 -8.67 -5.87
C ASP A 156 -11.75 -9.39 -4.53
N HIS A 157 -11.22 -10.62 -4.57
CA HIS A 157 -10.98 -11.43 -3.36
C HIS A 157 -10.17 -10.70 -2.27
N PHE A 158 -9.15 -9.90 -2.63
CA PHE A 158 -8.39 -9.11 -1.66
C PHE A 158 -9.21 -7.99 -1.02
N THR A 159 -10.04 -7.33 -1.82
CA THR A 159 -10.93 -6.26 -1.38
C THR A 159 -12.02 -6.83 -0.47
N LEU A 160 -12.63 -7.96 -0.85
CA LEU A 160 -13.61 -8.69 -0.03
C LEU A 160 -13.04 -9.12 1.31
N SER A 161 -11.86 -9.75 1.33
CA SER A 161 -11.19 -10.14 2.57
C SER A 161 -10.97 -8.94 3.49
N THR A 162 -10.58 -7.80 2.92
CA THR A 162 -10.37 -6.56 3.70
C THR A 162 -11.69 -5.99 4.24
N LEU A 163 -12.78 -6.07 3.46
CA LEU A 163 -14.12 -5.67 3.90
C LEU A 163 -14.67 -6.56 5.01
N PHE A 164 -14.48 -7.89 4.92
CA PHE A 164 -14.84 -8.80 6.00
C PHE A 164 -14.08 -8.49 7.28
N ASN A 165 -12.77 -8.22 7.18
CA ASN A 165 -11.97 -7.78 8.32
C ASN A 165 -12.48 -6.44 8.91
N ALA A 166 -12.88 -5.48 8.08
CA ALA A 166 -13.48 -4.23 8.57
C ALA A 166 -14.79 -4.50 9.32
N CYS A 167 -15.65 -5.35 8.79
CA CYS A 167 -16.92 -5.72 9.43
C CYS A 167 -16.67 -6.43 10.77
N ALA A 168 -15.71 -7.34 10.80
CA ALA A 168 -15.26 -8.09 11.97
C ALA A 168 -14.74 -7.14 13.08
N VAL A 169 -13.98 -6.11 12.71
CA VAL A 169 -13.46 -5.09 13.65
C VAL A 169 -14.57 -4.19 14.21
N LEU A 170 -15.53 -3.80 13.38
CA LEU A 170 -16.63 -2.92 13.78
C LEU A 170 -17.64 -3.61 14.69
N ASN A 171 -17.91 -4.90 14.43
CA ASN A 171 -18.81 -5.75 15.20
C ASN A 171 -20.14 -5.08 15.60
N ASN A 172 -20.78 -4.39 14.65
CA ASN A 172 -22.06 -3.72 14.85
C ASN A 172 -23.10 -4.14 13.79
N ASN A 173 -24.35 -3.69 13.97
CA ASN A 173 -25.46 -4.09 13.11
C ASN A 173 -25.29 -3.66 11.63
N ARG A 174 -24.64 -2.53 11.35
CA ARG A 174 -24.37 -2.08 9.97
C ARG A 174 -23.37 -3.02 9.30
N ALA A 175 -22.26 -3.29 9.99
CA ALA A 175 -21.23 -4.21 9.55
C ALA A 175 -21.78 -5.63 9.31
N MET A 176 -22.65 -6.13 10.20
CA MET A 176 -23.28 -7.44 10.01
C MET A 176 -24.12 -7.52 8.73
N LYS A 177 -24.93 -6.49 8.44
CA LYS A 177 -25.76 -6.43 7.23
C LYS A 177 -24.91 -6.41 5.97
N ILE A 178 -23.87 -5.57 5.95
CA ILE A 178 -22.94 -5.48 4.82
C ILE A 178 -22.18 -6.79 4.63
N GLY A 179 -21.64 -7.36 5.71
CA GLY A 179 -20.93 -8.64 5.68
C GLY A 179 -21.77 -9.79 5.12
N LYS A 180 -23.05 -9.90 5.54
CA LYS A 180 -23.98 -10.91 4.99
C LYS A 180 -24.30 -10.67 3.52
N LYS A 181 -24.47 -9.41 3.10
CA LYS A 181 -24.66 -9.05 1.69
C LYS A 181 -23.46 -9.47 0.85
N LEU A 182 -22.25 -9.11 1.29
CA LEU A 182 -20.99 -9.47 0.62
C LEU A 182 -20.84 -10.99 0.49
N LEU A 183 -21.18 -11.75 1.53
CA LEU A 183 -21.18 -13.22 1.49
C LEU A 183 -22.17 -13.80 0.48
N ALA A 184 -23.38 -13.24 0.39
CA ALA A 184 -24.39 -13.68 -0.55
C ALA A 184 -23.98 -13.42 -2.01
N GLU A 185 -23.36 -12.27 -2.26
CA GLU A 185 -22.89 -11.83 -3.58
C GLU A 185 -21.52 -12.42 -3.95
N MET A 186 -20.81 -13.07 -3.01
CA MET A 186 -19.46 -13.59 -3.21
C MET A 186 -19.39 -14.69 -4.29
N PRO A 187 -18.61 -14.50 -5.36
CA PRO A 187 -18.37 -15.50 -6.40
C PRO A 187 -17.83 -16.84 -5.86
N GLU A 188 -18.21 -17.94 -6.52
CA GLU A 188 -17.86 -19.30 -6.11
C GLU A 188 -16.34 -19.58 -6.11
N ASN A 189 -15.60 -18.95 -7.02
CA ASN A 189 -14.15 -19.03 -7.04
C ASN A 189 -13.51 -18.38 -5.79
N TYR A 190 -14.11 -17.34 -5.22
CA TYR A 190 -13.61 -16.69 -4.00
C TYR A 190 -13.99 -17.47 -2.73
N ARG A 191 -15.07 -18.26 -2.76
CA ARG A 191 -15.42 -19.23 -1.70
C ARG A 191 -14.39 -20.36 -1.56
N ASN A 192 -13.59 -20.60 -2.58
CA ASN A 192 -12.48 -21.55 -2.54
C ASN A 192 -11.14 -20.88 -2.19
N ASP A 193 -11.07 -19.54 -2.15
CA ASP A 193 -9.90 -18.82 -1.68
C ASP A 193 -9.84 -18.85 -0.15
N ASN A 194 -8.75 -19.39 0.40
CA ASN A 194 -8.59 -19.54 1.84
C ASN A 194 -8.53 -18.19 2.54
N ILE A 195 -7.96 -17.16 1.92
CA ILE A 195 -7.81 -15.83 2.54
C ILE A 195 -9.19 -15.20 2.73
N THR A 196 -10.00 -15.17 1.66
CA THR A 196 -11.33 -14.58 1.67
C THR A 196 -12.29 -15.34 2.57
N SER A 197 -12.30 -16.67 2.46
CA SER A 197 -13.21 -17.52 3.26
C SER A 197 -12.85 -17.51 4.74
N THR A 198 -11.57 -17.49 5.09
CA THR A 198 -11.13 -17.37 6.50
C THR A 198 -11.53 -16.02 7.08
N ALA A 199 -11.39 -14.93 6.32
CA ALA A 199 -11.82 -13.60 6.77
C ALA A 199 -13.34 -13.53 6.98
N ALA A 200 -14.12 -14.18 6.10
CA ALA A 200 -15.56 -14.27 6.26
C ALA A 200 -15.97 -15.11 7.49
N ILE A 201 -15.27 -16.21 7.77
CA ILE A 201 -15.45 -17.03 8.97
C ILE A 201 -15.17 -16.21 10.23
N ASP A 202 -14.01 -15.54 10.33
CA ASP A 202 -13.66 -14.69 11.48
C ASP A 202 -14.72 -13.61 11.73
N MET A 203 -15.21 -12.98 10.65
CA MET A 203 -16.30 -12.02 10.74
C MET A 203 -17.57 -12.63 11.34
N LEU A 204 -18.04 -13.77 10.82
CA LEU A 204 -19.24 -14.44 11.32
C LEU A 204 -19.10 -14.89 12.77
N MET A 205 -17.94 -15.42 13.15
CA MET A 205 -17.65 -15.82 14.52
C MET A 205 -17.72 -14.64 15.49
N LYS A 206 -17.20 -13.47 15.12
CA LYS A 206 -17.31 -12.25 15.95
C LYS A 206 -18.74 -11.72 16.09
N PHE A 207 -19.58 -11.95 15.10
CA PHE A 207 -21.02 -11.68 15.18
C PHE A 207 -21.81 -12.78 15.92
N GLY A 208 -21.17 -13.89 16.29
CA GLY A 208 -21.82 -15.04 16.95
C GLY A 208 -22.61 -15.95 16.00
N ASP A 209 -22.49 -15.78 14.68
CA ASP A 209 -23.17 -16.60 13.66
C ASP A 209 -22.33 -17.86 13.34
N VAL A 210 -22.17 -18.69 14.37
CA VAL A 210 -21.31 -19.89 14.34
C VAL A 210 -21.80 -20.89 13.30
N GLU A 211 -23.12 -21.04 13.13
CA GLU A 211 -23.71 -21.97 12.15
C GLU A 211 -23.31 -21.59 10.71
N SER A 212 -23.41 -20.31 10.34
CA SER A 212 -23.00 -19.85 9.02
C SER A 212 -21.49 -19.99 8.82
N ALA A 213 -20.70 -19.70 9.86
CA ALA A 213 -19.25 -19.85 9.83
C ALA A 213 -18.85 -21.32 9.58
N GLU A 214 -19.47 -22.26 10.32
CA GLU A 214 -19.23 -23.69 10.18
C GLU A 214 -19.62 -24.21 8.80
N ARG A 215 -20.73 -23.71 8.23
CA ARG A 215 -21.15 -24.07 6.87
C ARG A 215 -20.11 -23.67 5.83
N ILE A 216 -19.60 -22.44 5.91
CA ILE A 216 -18.53 -21.98 5.02
C ILE A 216 -17.29 -22.84 5.23
N PHE A 217 -16.85 -23.02 6.47
CA PHE A 217 -15.68 -23.83 6.80
C PHE A 217 -15.78 -25.24 6.21
N ARG A 218 -16.90 -25.94 6.41
CA ARG A 218 -17.12 -27.29 5.87
C ARG A 218 -17.09 -27.31 4.34
N SER A 219 -17.61 -26.28 3.68
CA SER A 219 -17.62 -26.18 2.21
C SER A 219 -16.24 -25.93 1.56
N MET A 220 -15.25 -25.42 2.32
CA MET A 220 -13.92 -25.14 1.79
C MET A 220 -13.16 -26.42 1.39
N LYS A 221 -12.69 -26.48 0.14
CA LYS A 221 -11.92 -27.62 -0.40
C LYS A 221 -10.57 -27.82 0.30
N THR A 222 -9.89 -26.73 0.64
CA THR A 222 -8.63 -26.74 1.37
C THR A 222 -8.76 -25.89 2.61
N LYS A 223 -8.08 -26.26 3.70
CA LYS A 223 -8.08 -25.52 4.96
C LYS A 223 -6.65 -25.43 5.45
N ASN A 224 -6.23 -24.25 5.88
CA ASN A 224 -4.91 -24.06 6.48
C ASN A 224 -5.03 -23.77 7.98
N ILE A 225 -3.90 -23.70 8.67
CA ILE A 225 -3.84 -23.45 10.12
C ILE A 225 -4.59 -22.16 10.49
N ILE A 226 -4.56 -21.14 9.63
CA ILE A 226 -5.26 -19.87 9.85
C ILE A 226 -6.77 -20.09 9.80
N THR A 227 -7.27 -20.86 8.84
CA THR A 227 -8.69 -21.22 8.74
C THR A 227 -9.16 -22.01 9.97
N TYR A 228 -8.38 -22.96 10.46
CA TYR A 228 -8.71 -23.70 11.69
C TYR A 228 -8.71 -22.81 12.93
N GLY A 229 -7.82 -21.81 13.00
CA GLY A 229 -7.77 -20.88 14.12
C GLY A 229 -8.85 -19.79 14.09
N ALA A 230 -9.55 -19.61 12.97
CA ALA A 230 -10.67 -18.67 12.84
C ALA A 230 -12.02 -19.28 13.26
N MET A 231 -12.11 -20.61 13.31
CA MET A 231 -13.24 -21.37 13.90
C MET A 231 -13.03 -21.54 15.40
#